data_AF-A0A1Q8L614-F1
#
_entry.id   AF-A0A1Q8L614-F1
#
_cell.length_a   1.000
_cell.length_b   1.000
_cell.length_c   1.000
_cell.angle_alpha   90.00
_cell.angle_beta   90.00
_cell.angle_gamma   90.00
#
_symmetry.space_group_name_H-M   'P 1'
#
loop_
_entity.id
_entity.type
_entity.pdbx_description
1 polymer ?
#
loop_
_entity_poly.entity_id
_entity_poly.type
_entity_poly.pdbx_seq_one_letter_code
_entity_poly.pdbx_strand_id
1 'polypeptide(L)'
;MLRRLAFVRAARSIGIGLEEVRTALDALPADRTPTRSDWARLSRSWRGRLDEQIEALTALRDGLDGCIGCGCLSMTTCRLVNPDDAAAAYGDGARTLPAALRRPPVHGR
;
A
#
# COMPACT_ATOMS: atom_id res chain seq x y z
N MET A 1 -14.66 -6.62 -23.13
CA MET A 1 -13.47 -6.99 -22.32
C MET A 1 -12.74 -5.81 -21.67
N LEU A 2 -12.39 -4.73 -22.39
CA LEU A 2 -11.45 -3.68 -21.94
C LEU A 2 -11.62 -3.15 -20.49
N ARG A 3 -12.85 -2.95 -20.00
CA ARG A 3 -13.10 -2.43 -18.63
C ARG A 3 -12.51 -3.30 -17.52
N ARG A 4 -12.54 -4.64 -17.66
CA ARG A 4 -11.93 -5.56 -16.67
C ARG A 4 -10.40 -5.40 -16.66
N LEU A 5 -9.76 -5.30 -17.82
CA LEU A 5 -8.31 -5.08 -17.92
C LEU A 5 -7.88 -3.72 -17.35
N ALA A 6 -8.63 -2.65 -17.64
CA ALA A 6 -8.39 -1.33 -17.06
C ALA A 6 -8.50 -1.34 -15.53
N PHE A 7 -9.50 -2.05 -14.99
CA PHE A 7 -9.68 -2.24 -13.55
C PHE A 7 -8.53 -3.02 -12.90
N VAL A 8 -8.06 -4.11 -13.53
CA VAL A 8 -6.87 -4.87 -13.09
C VAL A 8 -5.63 -3.97 -13.04
N ARG A 9 -5.38 -3.18 -14.10
CA ARG A 9 -4.25 -2.26 -14.17
C ARG A 9 -4.31 -1.18 -13.08
N ALA A 10 -5.47 -0.56 -12.88
CA ALA A 10 -5.67 0.45 -11.84
C ALA A 10 -5.47 -0.10 -10.42
N ALA A 11 -5.93 -1.34 -10.17
CA ALA A 11 -5.70 -2.00 -8.89
C ALA A 11 -4.21 -2.33 -8.63
N ARG A 12 -3.50 -2.76 -9.68
CA ARG A 12 -2.05 -3.02 -9.62
C ARG A 12 -1.24 -1.78 -9.29
N SER A 13 -1.58 -0.62 -9.87
CA SER A 13 -0.87 0.64 -9.61
C SER A 13 -1.01 1.16 -8.17
N ILE A 14 -1.96 0.65 -7.39
CA ILE A 14 -2.16 1.02 -5.97
C ILE A 14 -1.82 -0.13 -5.00
N GLY A 15 -1.04 -1.12 -5.46
CA GLY A 15 -0.45 -2.16 -4.60
C GLY A 15 -1.37 -3.33 -4.21
N ILE A 16 -2.57 -3.45 -4.78
CA ILE A 16 -3.51 -4.55 -4.49
C ILE A 16 -2.97 -5.87 -5.08
N GLY A 17 -3.17 -7.01 -4.40
CA GLY A 17 -2.72 -8.35 -4.82
C GLY A 17 -3.49 -8.92 -6.03
N LEU A 18 -2.96 -9.93 -6.75
CA LEU A 18 -3.66 -10.47 -7.95
C LEU A 18 -4.88 -11.29 -7.54
N GLU A 19 -4.74 -12.16 -6.54
CA GLU A 19 -5.87 -12.90 -5.95
C GLU A 19 -6.95 -11.96 -5.39
N GLU A 20 -6.58 -10.80 -4.85
CA GLU A 20 -7.55 -9.84 -4.34
C GLU A 20 -8.33 -9.13 -5.46
N VAL A 21 -7.67 -8.84 -6.59
CA VAL A 21 -8.35 -8.35 -7.80
C VAL A 21 -9.26 -9.43 -8.38
N ARG A 22 -8.83 -10.69 -8.38
CA ARG A 22 -9.63 -11.85 -8.80
C ARG A 22 -10.89 -11.98 -7.94
N THR A 23 -10.74 -12.06 -6.62
CA THR A 23 -11.87 -12.11 -5.67
C THR A 23 -12.86 -10.96 -5.86
N ALA A 24 -12.36 -9.74 -6.13
CA ALA A 24 -13.22 -8.60 -6.44
C ALA A 24 -13.95 -8.74 -7.79
N LEU A 25 -13.30 -9.28 -8.82
CA LEU A 25 -13.90 -9.53 -10.14
C LEU A 25 -14.91 -10.69 -10.12
N ASP A 26 -14.69 -11.71 -9.29
CA ASP A 26 -15.60 -12.86 -9.12
C ASP A 26 -16.92 -12.44 -8.44
N ALA A 27 -16.92 -11.33 -7.70
CA ALA A 27 -18.13 -10.70 -7.15
C ALA A 27 -18.94 -9.87 -8.17
N LEU A 28 -18.54 -9.83 -9.45
CA LEU A 28 -19.31 -9.18 -10.51
C LEU A 28 -20.39 -10.12 -11.09
N PRO A 29 -21.49 -9.56 -11.63
CA PRO A 29 -22.48 -10.33 -12.36
C PRO A 29 -21.86 -11.08 -13.54
N ALA A 30 -22.21 -12.36 -13.69
CA ALA A 30 -21.79 -13.21 -14.80
C ALA A 30 -22.74 -13.10 -16.02
N ASP A 31 -24.01 -12.80 -15.76
CA ASP A 31 -25.13 -12.73 -16.70
C ASP A 31 -25.20 -11.42 -17.51
N ARG A 32 -24.64 -10.33 -16.97
CA ARG A 32 -24.71 -8.99 -17.58
C ARG A 32 -23.39 -8.23 -17.58
N THR A 33 -23.30 -7.20 -18.42
CA THR A 33 -22.16 -6.27 -18.40
C THR A 33 -22.13 -5.48 -17.09
N PRO A 34 -20.96 -5.37 -16.40
CA PRO A 34 -20.82 -4.54 -15.21
C PRO A 34 -21.05 -3.05 -15.47
N THR A 35 -21.91 -2.46 -14.64
CA THR A 35 -22.32 -1.05 -14.62
C THR A 35 -21.38 -0.19 -13.78
N ARG A 36 -21.53 1.14 -13.87
CA ARG A 36 -20.84 2.10 -12.98
C ARG A 36 -21.05 1.79 -11.49
N SER A 37 -22.22 1.29 -11.09
CA SER A 37 -22.54 0.95 -9.70
C SER A 37 -21.76 -0.28 -9.22
N ASP A 38 -21.57 -1.28 -10.09
CA ASP A 38 -20.77 -2.47 -9.77
C ASP A 38 -19.28 -2.10 -9.59
N TRP A 39 -18.72 -1.28 -10.49
CA TRP A 39 -17.34 -0.77 -10.33
C TRP A 39 -17.18 0.14 -9.10
N ALA A 40 -18.18 0.96 -8.79
CA ALA A 40 -18.20 1.78 -7.58
C ALA A 40 -18.24 0.91 -6.31
N ARG A 41 -18.97 -0.21 -6.33
CA ARG A 41 -19.03 -1.18 -5.22
C ARG A 41 -17.68 -1.79 -4.93
N LEU A 42 -17.00 -2.34 -5.95
CA LEU A 42 -15.69 -2.97 -5.76
C LEU A 42 -14.62 -1.95 -5.31
N SER A 43 -14.60 -0.76 -5.90
CA SER A 43 -13.62 0.27 -5.58
C SER A 43 -13.78 0.92 -4.20
N ARG A 44 -14.86 0.66 -3.43
CA ARG A 44 -15.01 1.22 -2.07
C ARG A 44 -13.95 0.73 -1.10
N SER A 45 -13.68 -0.57 -1.04
CA SER A 45 -12.65 -1.13 -0.14
C SER A 45 -11.23 -0.68 -0.51
N TRP A 46 -11.03 -0.28 -1.77
CA TRP A 46 -9.74 0.16 -2.30
C TRP A 46 -9.48 1.64 -2.06
N ARG A 47 -10.52 2.48 -1.93
CA ARG A 47 -10.38 3.89 -1.54
C ARG A 47 -9.73 4.00 -0.16
N GLY A 48 -10.28 3.36 0.87
CA GLY A 48 -9.70 3.41 2.22
C GLY A 48 -8.21 3.01 2.26
N ARG A 49 -7.79 2.00 1.50
CA ARG A 49 -6.37 1.62 1.39
C ARG A 49 -5.50 2.57 0.57
N LEU A 50 -6.09 3.32 -0.35
CA LEU A 50 -5.41 4.39 -1.07
C LEU A 50 -5.26 5.59 -0.13
N ASP A 51 -6.29 5.91 0.65
CA ASP A 51 -6.29 6.97 1.65
C ASP A 51 -5.25 6.68 2.75
N GLU A 52 -5.21 5.46 3.32
CA GLU A 52 -4.16 4.98 4.23
C GLU A 52 -2.73 5.11 3.65
N GLN A 53 -2.55 4.82 2.35
CA GLN A 53 -1.27 5.00 1.67
C GLN A 53 -0.93 6.48 1.46
N ILE A 54 -1.90 7.32 1.12
CA ILE A 54 -1.71 8.77 0.96
C ILE A 54 -1.35 9.42 2.29
N GLU A 55 -2.03 9.07 3.38
CA GLU A 55 -1.73 9.55 4.73
C GLU A 55 -0.32 9.13 5.15
N ALA A 56 0.04 7.85 4.96
CA ALA A 56 1.36 7.36 5.30
C ALA A 56 2.47 7.99 4.44
N LEU A 57 2.25 8.18 3.13
CA LEU A 57 3.19 8.87 2.23
C LEU A 57 3.30 10.38 2.55
N THR A 58 2.22 11.00 3.02
CA THR A 58 2.19 12.40 3.44
C THR A 58 2.99 12.58 4.72
N ALA A 59 2.73 11.76 5.74
CA ALA A 59 3.52 11.74 6.98
C ALA A 59 5.00 11.41 6.72
N LEU A 60 5.28 10.51 5.77
CA LEU A 60 6.65 10.20 5.33
C LEU A 60 7.33 11.42 4.68
N ARG A 61 6.64 12.09 3.76
CA ARG A 61 7.13 13.30 3.07
C ARG A 61 7.40 14.42 4.08
N ASP A 62 6.45 14.67 4.97
CA ASP A 62 6.54 15.77 5.94
C ASP A 62 7.56 15.45 7.06
N GLY A 63 7.90 14.18 7.25
CA GLY A 63 8.99 13.69 8.10
C GLY A 63 10.36 13.53 7.42
N LEU A 64 10.51 13.84 6.12
CA LEU A 64 11.76 13.65 5.35
C LEU A 64 12.98 14.31 6.01
N ASP A 65 12.81 15.57 6.41
CA ASP A 65 13.89 16.38 7.01
C ASP A 65 14.23 15.93 8.44
N GLY A 66 13.26 15.32 9.12
CA GLY A 66 13.44 14.78 10.45
C GLY A 66 14.17 13.44 10.43
N CYS A 67 13.56 12.44 9.77
CA CYS A 67 13.78 11.04 10.12
C CYS A 67 13.15 9.97 9.15
N ILE A 68 13.93 9.22 8.32
CA ILE A 68 13.46 7.98 7.58
C ILE A 68 14.50 6.84 7.32
N GLY A 69 14.63 5.86 8.22
CA GLY A 69 15.46 4.62 8.12
C GLY A 69 16.41 4.36 9.31
N CYS A 70 16.02 4.30 10.59
CA CYS A 70 15.08 3.36 11.22
C CYS A 70 13.62 3.33 10.72
N GLY A 71 13.06 4.38 10.11
CA GLY A 71 12.59 5.60 10.80
C GLY A 71 13.45 6.87 10.97
N CYS A 72 14.77 6.94 10.72
CA CYS A 72 15.63 8.11 11.03
C CYS A 72 16.47 8.86 9.97
N LEU A 73 16.78 8.35 8.75
CA LEU A 73 17.68 8.97 7.74
C LEU A 73 19.04 9.44 8.30
N SER A 74 19.06 10.66 8.86
CA SER A 74 20.14 11.31 9.59
C SER A 74 20.78 10.36 10.62
N MET A 75 22.07 10.08 10.47
CA MET A 75 22.81 9.22 11.41
C MET A 75 22.88 9.81 12.82
N THR A 76 22.83 11.14 12.95
CA THR A 76 22.80 11.83 14.25
C THR A 76 21.45 11.63 14.93
N THR A 77 20.35 11.82 14.19
CA THR A 77 18.99 11.66 14.73
C THR A 77 18.68 10.17 14.99
N CYS A 78 19.22 9.26 14.16
CA CYS A 78 19.14 7.80 14.34
C CYS A 78 19.46 7.35 15.75
N ARG A 79 20.67 7.70 16.22
CA ARG A 79 21.17 7.23 17.52
C ARG A 79 20.36 7.76 18.70
N LEU A 80 19.60 8.85 18.50
CA LEU A 80 18.70 9.40 19.52
C LEU A 80 17.37 8.64 19.59
N VAL A 81 16.81 8.20 18.44
CA VAL A 81 15.46 7.60 18.37
C VAL A 81 15.45 6.07 18.23
N ASN A 82 16.57 5.47 17.81
CA ASN A 82 16.79 4.04 17.66
C ASN A 82 18.24 3.70 18.08
N PRO A 83 18.58 3.84 19.38
CA PRO A 83 19.90 3.49 19.89
C PRO A 83 20.20 2.01 19.61
N ASP A 84 21.46 1.75 19.25
CA ASP A 84 22.02 0.41 18.97
C ASP A 84 21.21 -0.46 17.98
N ASP A 85 20.44 0.19 17.11
CA ASP A 85 19.50 -0.42 16.17
C ASP A 85 18.52 -1.44 16.80
N ALA A 86 17.96 -1.09 17.96
CA ALA A 86 16.95 -1.91 18.66
C ALA A 86 15.77 -2.34 17.76
N ALA A 87 15.42 -1.54 16.74
CA ALA A 87 14.39 -1.88 15.76
C ALA A 87 14.69 -3.14 14.92
N ALA A 88 15.96 -3.52 14.74
CA ALA A 88 16.37 -4.73 14.02
C ALA A 88 15.88 -6.03 14.70
N ALA A 89 15.59 -6.00 16.00
CA ALA A 89 14.99 -7.14 16.71
C ALA A 89 13.61 -7.55 16.15
N TYR A 90 12.94 -6.66 15.39
CA TYR A 90 11.68 -6.96 14.70
C TYR A 90 11.88 -7.52 13.28
N GLY A 91 13.12 -7.73 12.83
CA GLY A 91 13.50 -8.22 11.50
C GLY A 91 13.98 -7.11 10.56
N ASP A 92 14.25 -7.47 9.30
CA ASP A 92 14.90 -6.58 8.33
C ASP A 92 14.02 -5.42 7.83
N GLY A 93 14.68 -4.32 7.46
CA GLY A 93 14.10 -3.14 6.81
C GLY A 93 13.59 -2.07 7.78
N ALA A 94 12.87 -1.07 7.26
CA ALA A 94 12.41 0.08 8.04
C ALA A 94 11.19 -0.28 8.92
N ARG A 95 11.44 -0.96 10.06
CA ARG A 95 10.41 -1.58 10.90
C ARG A 95 9.42 -0.61 11.53
N THR A 96 9.81 0.66 11.72
CA THR A 96 8.95 1.69 12.32
C THR A 96 8.00 2.37 11.33
N LEU A 97 8.10 2.11 10.02
CA LEU A 97 7.18 2.68 9.04
C LEU A 97 5.72 2.21 9.26
N PRO A 98 4.71 3.01 8.88
CA PRO A 98 3.33 2.56 8.80
C PRO A 98 3.18 1.25 8.01
N ALA A 99 2.26 0.37 8.45
CA ALA A 99 2.07 -0.95 7.83
C ALA A 99 1.74 -0.86 6.33
N ALA A 100 1.04 0.20 5.90
CA ALA A 100 0.75 0.50 4.51
C ALA A 100 2.02 0.66 3.63
N LEU A 101 3.12 1.18 4.20
CA LEU A 101 4.40 1.39 3.50
C LEU A 101 5.38 0.24 3.66
N ARG A 102 5.24 -0.58 4.72
CA ARG A 102 6.03 -1.80 4.91
C ARG A 102 5.58 -2.97 4.04
N ARG A 103 4.43 -2.86 3.38
CA ARG A 103 3.90 -3.91 2.51
C ARG A 103 4.79 -4.00 1.25
N PRO A 104 5.51 -5.11 1.01
CA PRO A 104 6.32 -5.20 -0.18
C PRO A 104 5.43 -5.09 -1.42
N PRO A 105 5.88 -4.43 -2.50
CA PRO A 105 5.18 -4.48 -3.77
C PRO A 105 5.01 -5.95 -4.16
N VAL A 106 3.80 -6.34 -4.57
CA VAL A 106 3.50 -7.71 -5.00
C VAL A 106 4.16 -7.95 -6.37
N HIS A 107 5.47 -8.14 -6.36
CA HIS A 107 6.24 -8.62 -7.49
C HIS A 107 5.84 -10.06 -7.75
N GLY A 108 5.13 -10.29 -8.85
CA GLY A 108 4.85 -11.63 -9.33
C GLY A 108 6.15 -12.30 -9.78
N ARG A 109 6.61 -13.25 -8.97
CA ARG A 109 7.35 -14.45 -9.38
C ARG A 109 6.79 -15.62 -8.60
#